data_AF-A0A3F3GWX1-F1
#
_entry.id   AF-A0A3F3GWX1-F1
#
_cell.length_a   1.000
_cell.length_b   1.000
_cell.length_c   1.000
_cell.angle_alpha   90.00
_cell.angle_beta   90.00
_cell.angle_gamma   90.00
#
_symmetry.space_group_name_H-M   'P 1'
#
loop_
_entity.id
_entity.type
_entity.pdbx_description
1 polymer ?
#
loop_
_entity_poly.entity_id
_entity_poly.type
_entity_poly.pdbx_seq_one_letter_code
_entity_poly.pdbx_strand_id
1 'polypeptide(L)'
;MYDMFNGTKSLTNLDVSNFDMSHVVDMWGMFSNMYRLQSITGISNLDVSNVNNMCDLFFNDMSLQSLDLSSWNAKLTKAGAITRGATTGEGTSGMFANTISLKNLDISGIDNTDDSSQANMFLMDPGMADSSTSPFAANQYTSHLTHLVLGSKFVMTSDNDLDATMPKATWNRYDSNGKLVVLSGSEINNGQANPGDWQVGQSYQFFDSVTKQQIGGNYIIQGIPGSTVTVSIPAGYQLVGSTLYQLDGTTKQGTTDQFALDQTLNPAQPVAFYLVKIDPVTVTFVDHGRVVSSAQETTVEGQVVNLHDQIPAGYQVVDPTQLVFRAGGQDINQTIEVEINGDHQPSSTTSGTASGSPSTGSAAASSASPIVKRVDLFDNRDNGSLPHTAARVIKSSFSMLFSFEAIGVTTVAVAGFFKKNRH
;
A
#
# COMPACT_ATOMS: atom_id res chain seq x y z
N MET A 1 0.16 -30.13 -7.51
CA MET A 1 -1.08 -30.50 -6.80
C MET A 1 -2.22 -29.81 -7.53
N TYR A 2 -2.88 -30.50 -8.46
CA TYR A 2 -3.94 -29.90 -9.29
C TYR A 2 -5.33 -30.42 -8.86
N ASP A 3 -6.37 -29.64 -9.12
CA ASP A 3 -7.80 -29.98 -8.92
C ASP A 3 -8.27 -30.35 -7.51
N MET A 4 -7.49 -30.09 -6.46
CA MET A 4 -7.77 -30.64 -5.12
C MET A 4 -9.20 -30.37 -4.62
N PHE A 5 -9.73 -29.17 -4.84
CA PHE A 5 -11.08 -28.78 -4.44
C PHE A 5 -12.04 -28.56 -5.62
N ASN A 6 -11.61 -28.93 -6.84
CA ASN A 6 -12.36 -28.62 -8.05
C ASN A 6 -13.78 -29.21 -7.98
N GLY A 7 -14.78 -28.37 -8.20
CA GLY A 7 -16.18 -28.78 -8.25
C GLY A 7 -16.82 -29.01 -6.88
N THR A 8 -16.17 -28.59 -5.78
CA THR A 8 -16.76 -28.61 -4.42
C THR A 8 -17.78 -27.46 -4.27
N LYS A 9 -18.82 -27.48 -5.12
CA LYS A 9 -19.78 -26.39 -5.35
C LYS A 9 -20.56 -25.94 -4.12
N SER A 10 -20.68 -26.79 -3.10
CA SER A 10 -21.43 -26.49 -1.87
C SER A 10 -20.59 -25.83 -0.77
N LEU A 11 -19.25 -25.87 -0.86
CA LEU A 11 -18.39 -25.34 0.18
C LEU A 11 -18.47 -23.81 0.21
N THR A 12 -18.67 -23.24 1.40
CA THR A 12 -18.80 -21.78 1.57
C THR A 12 -17.54 -21.13 2.12
N ASN A 13 -16.73 -21.86 2.89
CA ASN A 13 -15.46 -21.39 3.42
C ASN A 13 -14.44 -22.52 3.36
N LEU A 14 -13.21 -22.19 3.06
CA LEU A 14 -12.09 -23.11 3.04
C LEU A 14 -10.96 -22.56 3.92
N ASP A 15 -10.35 -23.41 4.74
CA ASP A 15 -9.16 -23.05 5.51
C ASP A 15 -7.96 -23.85 4.98
N VAL A 16 -6.97 -23.13 4.46
CA VAL A 16 -5.71 -23.68 3.93
C VAL A 16 -4.50 -23.28 4.78
N SER A 17 -4.72 -22.72 5.97
CA SER A 17 -3.63 -22.13 6.81
C SER A 17 -2.52 -23.11 7.18
N ASN A 18 -2.79 -24.41 7.13
CA ASN A 18 -1.84 -25.48 7.48
C ASN A 18 -1.31 -26.25 6.26
N PHE A 19 -1.55 -25.74 5.05
CA PHE A 19 -1.10 -26.40 3.83
C PHE A 19 0.37 -26.09 3.59
N ASP A 20 1.19 -27.14 3.49
CA ASP A 20 2.56 -27.02 3.04
C ASP A 20 2.60 -27.04 1.51
N MET A 21 2.74 -25.85 0.92
CA MET A 21 2.79 -25.65 -0.54
C MET A 21 4.22 -25.52 -1.08
N SER A 22 5.24 -25.61 -0.21
CA SER A 22 6.64 -25.32 -0.54
C SER A 22 7.24 -26.21 -1.64
N HIS A 23 6.61 -27.34 -1.95
CA HIS A 23 7.03 -28.25 -3.03
C HIS A 23 6.02 -28.35 -4.18
N VAL A 24 4.93 -27.60 -4.13
CA VAL A 24 3.92 -27.60 -5.19
C VAL A 24 4.42 -26.74 -6.36
N VAL A 25 4.41 -27.33 -7.55
CA VAL A 25 4.81 -26.65 -8.81
C VAL A 25 3.61 -26.27 -9.67
N ASP A 26 2.53 -27.05 -9.56
CA ASP A 26 1.31 -26.91 -10.37
C ASP A 26 0.11 -26.75 -9.44
N MET A 27 -0.65 -25.67 -9.62
CA MET A 27 -1.91 -25.39 -8.92
C MET A 27 -3.12 -25.34 -9.87
N TRP A 28 -3.02 -25.94 -11.07
CA TRP A 28 -4.11 -25.93 -12.04
C TRP A 28 -5.45 -26.32 -11.40
N GLY A 29 -6.46 -25.46 -11.60
CA GLY A 29 -7.83 -25.70 -11.17
C GLY A 29 -8.02 -25.99 -9.68
N MET A 30 -7.02 -25.70 -8.82
CA MET A 30 -7.03 -26.20 -7.43
C MET A 30 -8.26 -25.76 -6.64
N PHE A 31 -8.78 -24.55 -6.86
CA PHE A 31 -9.99 -24.02 -6.24
C PHE A 31 -11.17 -23.89 -7.23
N SER A 32 -11.05 -24.42 -8.45
CA SER A 32 -12.01 -24.20 -9.52
C SER A 32 -13.43 -24.72 -9.21
N ASN A 33 -14.44 -24.09 -9.79
CA ASN A 33 -15.85 -24.46 -9.73
C ASN A 33 -16.41 -24.58 -8.30
N MET A 34 -15.89 -23.80 -7.35
CA MET A 34 -16.42 -23.73 -5.99
C MET A 34 -17.49 -22.63 -5.90
N TYR A 35 -18.61 -22.84 -6.58
CA TYR A 35 -19.61 -21.80 -6.89
C TYR A 35 -20.12 -20.99 -5.69
N ARG A 36 -20.16 -21.60 -4.49
CA ARG A 36 -20.66 -20.99 -3.26
C ARG A 36 -19.56 -20.57 -2.29
N LEU A 37 -18.28 -20.70 -2.66
CA LEU A 37 -17.14 -20.32 -1.84
C LEU A 37 -17.12 -18.81 -1.67
N GLN A 38 -17.09 -18.34 -0.43
CA GLN A 38 -17.12 -16.92 -0.07
C GLN A 38 -15.77 -16.43 0.43
N SER A 39 -14.98 -17.31 1.07
CA SER A 39 -13.68 -16.96 1.62
C SER A 39 -12.73 -18.16 1.71
N ILE A 40 -11.43 -17.86 1.62
CA ILE A 40 -10.34 -18.82 1.85
C ILE A 40 -9.45 -18.25 2.96
N THR A 41 -9.45 -18.88 4.12
CA THR A 41 -8.61 -18.49 5.25
C THR A 41 -7.20 -19.07 5.08
N GLY A 42 -6.18 -18.26 5.35
CA GLY A 42 -4.77 -18.67 5.26
C GLY A 42 -4.17 -18.65 3.86
N ILE A 43 -4.90 -18.18 2.85
CA ILE A 43 -4.41 -18.16 1.46
C ILE A 43 -3.15 -17.31 1.25
N SER A 44 -3.04 -16.20 1.98
CA SER A 44 -1.86 -15.33 1.97
C SER A 44 -0.65 -15.93 2.69
N ASN A 45 -0.82 -17.03 3.43
CA ASN A 45 0.28 -17.72 4.13
C ASN A 45 0.93 -18.81 3.28
N LEU A 46 0.37 -19.14 2.11
CA LEU A 46 0.87 -20.22 1.27
C LEU A 46 2.22 -19.84 0.63
N ASP A 47 3.23 -20.70 0.79
CA ASP A 47 4.47 -20.61 0.02
C ASP A 47 4.25 -21.18 -1.39
N VAL A 48 4.04 -20.29 -2.36
CA VAL A 48 3.82 -20.62 -3.77
C VAL A 48 5.06 -20.31 -4.63
N SER A 49 6.24 -20.17 -4.03
CA SER A 49 7.48 -19.76 -4.72
C SER A 49 7.92 -20.71 -5.83
N ASN A 50 7.55 -21.98 -5.72
CA ASN A 50 7.84 -23.02 -6.72
C ASN A 50 6.72 -23.21 -7.74
N VAL A 51 5.56 -22.56 -7.56
CA VAL A 51 4.41 -22.67 -8.45
C VAL A 51 4.65 -21.87 -9.71
N ASN A 52 4.50 -22.52 -10.87
CA ASN A 52 4.67 -21.89 -12.17
C ASN A 52 3.44 -22.03 -13.10
N ASN A 53 2.37 -22.66 -12.61
CA ASN A 53 1.10 -22.79 -13.32
C ASN A 53 -0.09 -22.57 -12.37
N MET A 54 -0.96 -21.61 -12.72
CA MET A 54 -2.18 -21.24 -11.98
C MET A 54 -3.39 -21.16 -12.91
N CYS A 55 -3.35 -21.85 -14.05
CA CYS A 55 -4.46 -21.84 -14.98
C CYS A 55 -5.74 -22.37 -14.31
N ASP A 56 -6.85 -21.67 -14.56
CA ASP A 56 -8.18 -21.93 -14.01
C ASP A 56 -8.27 -21.96 -12.46
N LEU A 57 -7.28 -21.39 -11.75
CA LEU A 57 -7.14 -21.56 -10.30
C LEU A 57 -8.43 -21.25 -9.51
N PHE A 58 -9.12 -20.16 -9.83
CA PHE A 58 -10.39 -19.74 -9.25
C PHE A 58 -11.53 -19.67 -10.29
N PHE A 59 -11.38 -20.40 -11.38
CA PHE A 59 -12.37 -20.43 -12.45
C PHE A 59 -13.76 -20.81 -11.89
N ASN A 60 -14.80 -20.05 -12.21
CA ASN A 60 -16.17 -20.22 -11.70
C ASN A 60 -16.33 -20.13 -10.16
N ASP A 61 -15.44 -19.46 -9.42
CA ASP A 61 -15.63 -19.21 -7.98
C ASP A 61 -16.56 -18.01 -7.74
N MET A 62 -17.79 -18.15 -8.21
CA MET A 62 -18.70 -17.04 -8.45
C MET A 62 -19.13 -16.26 -7.19
N SER A 63 -19.01 -16.85 -5.99
CA SER A 63 -19.39 -16.21 -4.72
C SER A 63 -18.22 -15.59 -3.96
N LEU A 64 -16.98 -15.74 -4.45
CA LEU A 64 -15.77 -15.26 -3.80
C LEU A 64 -15.69 -13.73 -3.94
N GLN A 65 -15.52 -13.00 -2.84
CA GLN A 65 -15.68 -11.54 -2.83
C GLN A 65 -14.35 -10.77 -2.80
N SER A 66 -13.31 -11.37 -2.24
CA SER A 66 -12.01 -10.71 -2.07
C SER A 66 -10.90 -11.75 -2.09
N LEU A 67 -9.79 -11.40 -2.72
CA LEU A 67 -8.56 -12.18 -2.73
C LEU A 67 -7.36 -11.27 -2.52
N ASP A 68 -6.56 -11.57 -1.51
CA ASP A 68 -5.26 -10.96 -1.28
C ASP A 68 -4.18 -12.02 -1.52
N LEU A 69 -3.51 -11.92 -2.67
CA LEU A 69 -2.40 -12.76 -3.10
C LEU A 69 -1.10 -11.94 -3.18
N SER A 70 -1.02 -10.81 -2.46
CA SER A 70 0.17 -9.93 -2.46
C SER A 70 1.45 -10.62 -2.02
N SER A 71 1.34 -11.61 -1.13
CA SER A 71 2.45 -12.41 -0.62
C SER A 71 2.93 -13.52 -1.58
N TRP A 72 2.18 -13.79 -2.65
CA TRP A 72 2.47 -14.90 -3.56
C TRP A 72 3.63 -14.56 -4.49
N ASN A 73 4.83 -15.04 -4.18
CA ASN A 73 6.04 -14.85 -4.99
C ASN A 73 6.18 -15.87 -6.14
N ALA A 74 5.07 -16.19 -6.81
CA ALA A 74 5.03 -17.18 -7.89
C ALA A 74 5.53 -16.58 -9.22
N LYS A 75 6.35 -17.34 -9.95
CA LYS A 75 6.77 -16.99 -11.31
C LYS A 75 6.18 -17.97 -12.30
N LEU A 76 5.17 -17.50 -13.03
CA LEU A 76 4.43 -18.28 -14.01
C LEU A 76 5.23 -18.37 -15.31
N THR A 77 5.26 -19.58 -15.88
CA THR A 77 6.05 -19.87 -17.07
C THR A 77 5.27 -20.74 -18.04
N LYS A 78 5.59 -20.63 -19.33
CA LYS A 78 5.14 -21.58 -20.38
C LYS A 78 5.33 -23.04 -19.96
N ALA A 79 4.31 -23.87 -20.15
CA ALA A 79 4.25 -25.27 -19.70
C ALA A 79 5.11 -26.25 -20.53
N GLY A 80 6.33 -25.87 -20.89
CA GLY A 80 7.32 -26.85 -21.37
C GLY A 80 7.64 -27.93 -20.32
N ALA A 81 7.27 -27.73 -19.05
CA ALA A 81 7.58 -28.61 -17.93
C ALA A 81 6.42 -29.49 -17.43
N ILE A 82 5.16 -29.24 -17.83
CA ILE A 82 4.00 -29.92 -17.24
C ILE A 82 3.15 -30.60 -18.31
N THR A 83 3.41 -31.89 -18.54
CA THR A 83 2.66 -32.68 -19.53
C THR A 83 1.31 -33.12 -18.96
N ARG A 84 0.29 -32.25 -19.00
CA ARG A 84 -1.09 -32.66 -18.75
C ARG A 84 -1.69 -33.19 -20.05
N GLY A 85 -2.19 -34.42 -20.03
CA GLY A 85 -2.89 -34.98 -21.18
C GLY A 85 -4.09 -34.11 -21.58
N ALA A 86 -3.98 -33.42 -22.71
CA ALA A 86 -5.06 -32.77 -23.47
C ALA A 86 -5.75 -31.50 -22.91
N THR A 87 -5.17 -30.77 -21.95
CA THR A 87 -5.64 -29.41 -21.61
C THR A 87 -4.59 -28.37 -21.96
N THR A 88 -4.93 -27.39 -22.80
CA THR A 88 -4.03 -26.36 -23.37
C THR A 88 -3.88 -25.11 -22.50
N GLY A 89 -4.42 -25.12 -21.29
CA GLY A 89 -4.35 -23.97 -20.38
C GLY A 89 -3.03 -23.94 -19.61
N GLU A 90 -2.32 -22.82 -19.70
CA GLU A 90 -1.03 -22.60 -19.04
C GLU A 90 -1.07 -21.23 -18.31
N GLY A 91 -0.15 -21.01 -17.38
CA GLY A 91 0.07 -19.69 -16.78
C GLY A 91 -1.13 -19.14 -16.02
N THR A 92 -1.64 -17.97 -16.43
CA THR A 92 -2.82 -17.29 -15.86
C THR A 92 -4.10 -17.52 -16.67
N SER A 93 -4.10 -18.39 -17.68
CA SER A 93 -5.30 -18.63 -18.50
C SER A 93 -6.50 -19.01 -17.64
N GLY A 94 -7.61 -18.31 -17.83
CA GLY A 94 -8.87 -18.55 -17.11
C GLY A 94 -8.81 -18.40 -15.59
N MET A 95 -7.71 -17.90 -15.01
CA MET A 95 -7.43 -17.95 -13.57
C MET A 95 -8.56 -17.39 -12.71
N PHE A 96 -9.26 -16.36 -13.17
CA PHE A 96 -10.38 -15.72 -12.50
C PHE A 96 -11.66 -15.66 -13.37
N ALA A 97 -11.76 -16.47 -14.42
CA ALA A 97 -12.92 -16.43 -15.30
C ALA A 97 -14.18 -16.80 -14.49
N ASN A 98 -15.28 -16.06 -14.69
CA ASN A 98 -16.52 -16.21 -13.93
C ASN A 98 -16.39 -16.08 -12.41
N THR A 99 -15.35 -15.41 -11.89
CA THR A 99 -15.28 -15.02 -10.47
C THR A 99 -16.15 -13.77 -10.23
N ILE A 100 -17.44 -13.90 -10.52
CA ILE A 100 -18.40 -12.81 -10.73
C ILE A 100 -18.44 -11.84 -9.54
N SER A 101 -18.44 -12.35 -8.31
CA SER A 101 -18.60 -11.54 -7.10
C SER A 101 -17.30 -10.88 -6.59
N LEU A 102 -16.15 -11.13 -7.23
CA LEU A 102 -14.86 -10.64 -6.77
C LEU A 102 -14.81 -9.12 -6.90
N LYS A 103 -14.60 -8.41 -5.78
CA LYS A 103 -14.53 -6.94 -5.73
C LYS A 103 -13.12 -6.41 -5.58
N ASN A 104 -12.30 -7.11 -4.81
CA ASN A 104 -10.93 -6.72 -4.51
C ASN A 104 -10.00 -7.88 -4.86
N LEU A 105 -8.97 -7.59 -5.64
CA LEU A 105 -7.95 -8.55 -6.04
C LEU A 105 -6.57 -7.91 -5.92
N ASP A 106 -5.74 -8.46 -5.06
CA ASP A 106 -4.31 -8.15 -5.05
C ASP A 106 -3.53 -9.33 -5.64
N ILE A 107 -2.89 -9.11 -6.79
CA ILE A 107 -2.00 -10.09 -7.45
C ILE A 107 -0.60 -9.51 -7.61
N SER A 108 -0.22 -8.58 -6.73
CA SER A 108 1.03 -7.84 -6.85
C SER A 108 2.30 -8.67 -6.68
N GLY A 109 2.20 -9.82 -6.01
CA GLY A 109 3.30 -10.77 -5.87
C GLY A 109 3.57 -11.62 -7.13
N ILE A 110 2.58 -11.77 -8.01
CA ILE A 110 2.64 -12.73 -9.12
C ILE A 110 3.45 -12.16 -10.28
N ASP A 111 4.39 -12.95 -10.79
CA ASP A 111 5.19 -12.66 -11.99
C ASP A 111 4.69 -13.53 -13.15
N ASN A 112 4.05 -12.93 -14.14
CA ASN A 112 3.60 -13.60 -15.36
C ASN A 112 4.39 -13.13 -16.61
N THR A 113 5.59 -12.56 -16.43
CA THR A 113 6.39 -12.05 -17.55
C THR A 113 6.81 -13.14 -18.54
N ASP A 114 6.98 -14.37 -18.07
CA ASP A 114 7.30 -15.56 -18.89
C ASP A 114 6.07 -16.41 -19.23
N ASP A 115 4.86 -15.90 -18.94
CA ASP A 115 3.60 -16.56 -19.27
C ASP A 115 3.22 -16.29 -20.73
N SER A 116 3.26 -17.33 -21.55
CA SER A 116 2.85 -17.26 -22.95
C SER A 116 1.36 -17.51 -23.21
N SER A 117 0.56 -17.78 -22.18
CA SER A 117 -0.86 -18.10 -22.28
C SER A 117 -1.66 -17.44 -21.16
N GLN A 118 -2.14 -16.24 -21.45
CA GLN A 118 -2.87 -15.42 -20.48
C GLN A 118 -4.38 -15.39 -20.77
N ALA A 119 -4.85 -16.22 -21.70
CA ALA A 119 -6.18 -16.11 -22.31
C ALA A 119 -7.33 -16.16 -21.30
N ASN A 120 -8.32 -15.29 -21.47
CA ASN A 120 -9.59 -15.31 -20.76
C ASN A 120 -9.48 -15.22 -19.23
N MET A 121 -8.38 -14.65 -18.71
CA MET A 121 -8.13 -14.58 -17.27
C MET A 121 -9.31 -14.03 -16.46
N PHE A 122 -10.02 -13.03 -16.99
CA PHE A 122 -11.19 -12.41 -16.36
C PHE A 122 -12.48 -12.53 -17.20
N LEU A 123 -12.55 -13.50 -18.12
CA LEU A 123 -13.73 -13.68 -18.97
C LEU A 123 -14.99 -13.94 -18.13
N MET A 124 -16.11 -13.34 -18.54
CA MET A 124 -17.43 -13.57 -17.95
C MET A 124 -18.33 -14.21 -19.00
N ASP A 125 -18.42 -15.54 -19.00
CA ASP A 125 -19.20 -16.33 -19.96
C ASP A 125 -20.12 -17.33 -19.22
N PRO A 126 -21.46 -17.12 -19.23
CA PRO A 126 -22.41 -18.05 -18.62
C PRO A 126 -22.41 -19.43 -19.28
N GLY A 127 -21.94 -19.56 -20.53
CA GLY A 127 -21.81 -20.85 -21.23
C GLY A 127 -20.73 -21.77 -20.64
N MET A 128 -19.80 -21.20 -19.87
CA MET A 128 -18.73 -21.94 -19.19
C MET A 128 -19.13 -22.47 -17.80
N ALA A 129 -20.37 -22.22 -17.36
CA ALA A 129 -20.89 -22.66 -16.08
C ALA A 129 -21.90 -23.79 -16.21
N ASP A 130 -21.98 -24.65 -15.18
CA ASP A 130 -23.04 -25.63 -15.06
C ASP A 130 -24.36 -24.94 -14.68
N SER A 131 -25.24 -24.79 -15.66
CA SER A 131 -26.55 -24.14 -15.52
C SER A 131 -27.48 -24.79 -14.51
N SER A 132 -27.23 -26.04 -14.11
CA SER A 132 -28.05 -26.74 -13.11
C SER A 132 -27.67 -26.41 -11.67
N THR A 133 -26.43 -25.97 -11.44
CA THR A 133 -25.88 -25.72 -10.10
C THR A 133 -25.37 -24.30 -9.89
N SER A 134 -25.26 -23.50 -10.95
CA SER A 134 -24.88 -22.09 -10.84
C SER A 134 -25.85 -21.31 -9.94
N PRO A 135 -25.35 -20.52 -8.97
CA PRO A 135 -26.17 -19.64 -8.16
C PRO A 135 -26.60 -18.37 -8.91
N PHE A 136 -26.12 -18.15 -10.14
CA PHE A 136 -26.38 -16.94 -10.92
C PHE A 136 -27.10 -17.27 -12.23
N ALA A 137 -28.06 -16.43 -12.61
CA ALA A 137 -28.67 -16.47 -13.93
C ALA A 137 -27.69 -15.96 -15.00
N ALA A 138 -27.86 -16.39 -16.25
CA ALA A 138 -26.95 -16.05 -17.34
C ALA A 138 -26.74 -14.53 -17.57
N ASN A 139 -27.73 -13.71 -17.25
CA ASN A 139 -27.66 -12.25 -17.35
C ASN A 139 -26.90 -11.57 -16.20
N GLN A 140 -26.46 -12.32 -15.19
CA GLN A 140 -25.70 -11.84 -14.02
C GLN A 140 -24.20 -12.12 -14.14
N TYR A 141 -23.73 -12.70 -15.25
CA TYR A 141 -22.32 -12.96 -15.53
C TYR A 141 -21.64 -11.67 -15.99
N THR A 142 -21.41 -10.79 -15.02
CA THR A 142 -20.76 -9.49 -15.20
C THR A 142 -19.72 -9.35 -14.10
N SER A 143 -18.53 -8.86 -14.42
CA SER A 143 -17.50 -8.68 -13.41
C SER A 143 -17.93 -7.62 -12.38
N HIS A 144 -17.58 -7.86 -11.10
CA HIS A 144 -17.75 -6.88 -10.01
C HIS A 144 -16.42 -6.41 -9.44
N LEU A 145 -15.30 -6.71 -10.12
CA LEU A 145 -13.97 -6.27 -9.71
C LEU A 145 -13.87 -4.75 -9.72
N THR A 146 -13.70 -4.17 -8.53
CA THR A 146 -13.59 -2.71 -8.34
C THR A 146 -12.16 -2.28 -8.08
N HIS A 147 -11.38 -3.09 -7.37
CA HIS A 147 -10.01 -2.79 -6.97
C HIS A 147 -9.09 -3.92 -7.42
N LEU A 148 -8.09 -3.58 -8.25
CA LEU A 148 -7.08 -4.50 -8.75
C LEU A 148 -5.69 -3.94 -8.45
N VAL A 149 -4.87 -4.69 -7.71
CA VAL A 149 -3.48 -4.33 -7.41
C VAL A 149 -2.56 -5.21 -8.24
N LEU A 150 -1.69 -4.58 -9.02
CA LEU A 150 -0.76 -5.22 -9.93
C LEU A 150 0.68 -4.99 -9.51
N GLY A 151 1.50 -6.03 -9.66
CA GLY A 151 2.93 -5.98 -9.43
C GLY A 151 3.65 -5.40 -10.65
N SER A 152 4.89 -4.95 -10.48
CA SER A 152 5.72 -4.49 -11.60
C SER A 152 6.07 -5.61 -12.60
N LYS A 153 5.87 -6.86 -12.20
CA LYS A 153 6.08 -8.06 -13.02
C LYS A 153 4.77 -8.73 -13.45
N PHE A 154 3.64 -8.08 -13.17
CA PHE A 154 2.35 -8.53 -13.67
C PHE A 154 2.01 -7.77 -14.96
N VAL A 155 1.99 -8.50 -16.05
CA VAL A 155 1.77 -8.05 -17.42
C VAL A 155 0.30 -8.25 -17.79
N MET A 156 -0.38 -7.16 -18.14
CA MET A 156 -1.69 -7.18 -18.79
C MET A 156 -1.51 -7.03 -20.32
N THR A 157 -2.03 -7.99 -21.07
CA THR A 157 -2.12 -8.02 -22.53
C THR A 157 -3.58 -8.03 -22.95
N SER A 158 -3.89 -8.02 -24.26
CA SER A 158 -5.27 -8.24 -24.73
C SER A 158 -5.85 -9.59 -24.28
N ASP A 159 -5.02 -10.57 -23.92
CA ASP A 159 -5.44 -11.95 -23.74
C ASP A 159 -5.92 -12.22 -22.30
N ASN A 160 -5.37 -11.52 -21.29
CA ASN A 160 -5.84 -11.55 -19.90
C ASN A 160 -6.60 -10.29 -19.49
N ASP A 161 -7.03 -9.45 -20.42
CA ASP A 161 -7.66 -8.19 -20.03
C ASP A 161 -9.12 -8.33 -19.61
N LEU A 162 -9.63 -7.30 -18.95
CA LEU A 162 -11.03 -7.12 -18.57
C LEU A 162 -11.93 -6.73 -19.77
N ASP A 163 -11.45 -6.92 -21.00
CA ASP A 163 -12.00 -6.30 -22.22
C ASP A 163 -13.42 -6.78 -22.57
N ALA A 164 -13.79 -8.00 -22.16
CA ALA A 164 -15.09 -8.56 -22.56
C ALA A 164 -16.32 -7.89 -21.92
N THR A 165 -16.17 -7.00 -20.92
CA THR A 165 -17.29 -6.60 -20.04
C THR A 165 -17.72 -5.12 -20.04
N MET A 166 -17.18 -4.25 -20.90
CA MET A 166 -17.29 -2.80 -20.69
C MET A 166 -18.07 -2.03 -21.78
N PRO A 167 -19.17 -1.31 -21.46
CA PRO A 167 -19.75 -0.35 -22.39
C PRO A 167 -18.94 0.93 -22.43
N LYS A 168 -18.68 1.50 -23.61
CA LYS A 168 -18.29 2.92 -23.88
C LYS A 168 -17.62 3.68 -22.72
N ALA A 169 -16.59 3.10 -22.11
CA ALA A 169 -15.86 3.69 -21.00
C ALA A 169 -14.40 3.86 -21.43
N THR A 170 -13.79 4.96 -20.99
CA THR A 170 -12.34 5.12 -21.10
C THR A 170 -11.73 4.49 -19.86
N TRP A 171 -10.78 3.58 -20.06
CA TRP A 171 -10.11 2.86 -18.99
C TRP A 171 -8.62 2.78 -19.25
N ASN A 172 -7.87 2.46 -18.21
CA ASN A 172 -6.42 2.37 -18.26
C ASN A 172 -5.91 1.07 -17.64
N ARG A 173 -4.78 0.61 -18.17
CA ARG A 173 -4.04 -0.57 -17.70
C ARG A 173 -2.55 -0.31 -17.81
N TYR A 174 -1.74 -1.10 -17.11
CA TYR A 174 -0.30 -1.11 -17.30
C TYR A 174 0.08 -2.25 -18.26
N ASP A 175 0.81 -1.94 -19.32
CA ASP A 175 1.30 -2.94 -20.27
C ASP A 175 2.50 -3.73 -19.72
N SER A 176 3.04 -4.64 -20.55
CA SER A 176 4.20 -5.49 -20.24
C SER A 176 5.47 -4.74 -19.87
N ASN A 177 5.59 -3.46 -20.25
CA ASN A 177 6.74 -2.62 -19.91
C ASN A 177 6.43 -1.72 -18.68
N GLY A 178 5.32 -1.95 -18.00
CA GLY A 178 4.85 -1.11 -16.90
C GLY A 178 4.39 0.27 -17.37
N LYS A 179 4.11 0.45 -18.66
CA LYS A 179 3.62 1.73 -19.20
C LYS A 179 2.11 1.77 -19.13
N LEU A 180 1.56 2.89 -18.67
CA LEU A 180 0.12 3.10 -18.68
C LEU A 180 -0.39 3.25 -20.11
N VAL A 181 -1.40 2.44 -20.46
CA VAL A 181 -2.11 2.43 -21.74
C VAL A 181 -3.56 2.80 -21.47
N VAL A 182 -4.10 3.71 -22.27
CA VAL A 182 -5.51 4.10 -22.24
C VAL A 182 -6.22 3.47 -23.41
N LEU A 183 -7.36 2.87 -23.15
CA LEU A 183 -8.21 2.22 -24.12
C LEU A 183 -9.53 2.99 -24.23
N SER A 184 -10.03 3.15 -25.45
CA SER A 184 -11.29 3.85 -25.73
C SER A 184 -12.26 2.91 -26.45
N GLY A 185 -13.55 3.02 -26.13
CA GLY A 185 -14.58 2.00 -26.38
C GLY A 185 -14.89 1.58 -27.84
N SER A 186 -14.10 1.97 -28.85
CA SER A 186 -14.18 1.40 -30.20
C SER A 186 -13.26 0.20 -30.45
N GLU A 187 -12.32 -0.08 -29.53
CA GLU A 187 -11.36 -1.20 -29.65
C GLU A 187 -11.85 -2.49 -28.96
N ILE A 188 -12.99 -2.43 -28.28
CA ILE A 188 -13.55 -3.48 -27.45
C ILE A 188 -14.74 -4.11 -28.16
N ASN A 189 -14.51 -5.15 -28.96
CA ASN A 189 -15.58 -5.85 -29.67
C ASN A 189 -15.23 -7.34 -29.80
N ASN A 190 -15.95 -8.19 -29.06
CA ASN A 190 -16.61 -9.40 -29.57
C ASN A 190 -17.37 -10.14 -28.45
N GLY A 191 -18.67 -9.82 -28.31
CA GLY A 191 -19.68 -10.81 -27.92
C GLY A 191 -19.95 -11.03 -26.42
N GLN A 192 -21.08 -10.48 -25.99
CA GLN A 192 -21.83 -10.78 -24.75
C GLN A 192 -21.19 -10.41 -23.41
N ALA A 193 -21.43 -9.17 -22.98
CA ALA A 193 -21.52 -8.83 -21.57
C ALA A 193 -22.55 -7.73 -21.33
N ASN A 194 -23.31 -7.86 -20.25
CA ASN A 194 -24.05 -6.76 -19.66
C ASN A 194 -23.05 -5.89 -18.88
N PRO A 195 -23.16 -4.56 -18.95
CA PRO A 195 -22.41 -3.72 -18.04
C PRO A 195 -22.79 -3.99 -16.59
N GLY A 196 -21.81 -4.23 -15.72
CA GLY A 196 -21.90 -3.60 -14.39
C GLY A 196 -21.95 -2.08 -14.56
N ASP A 197 -22.30 -1.31 -13.52
CA ASP A 197 -22.34 0.16 -13.55
C ASP A 197 -20.94 0.83 -13.71
N TRP A 198 -20.06 0.24 -14.50
CA TRP A 198 -18.69 0.63 -14.73
C TRP A 198 -18.67 1.70 -15.81
N GLN A 199 -18.24 2.92 -15.46
CA GLN A 199 -18.20 4.02 -16.43
C GLN A 199 -16.88 4.81 -16.41
N VAL A 200 -16.02 4.61 -15.40
CA VAL A 200 -14.69 5.22 -15.31
C VAL A 200 -13.70 4.28 -14.60
N GLY A 201 -12.50 4.19 -15.17
CA GLY A 201 -11.34 3.55 -14.54
C GLY A 201 -10.22 4.56 -14.30
N GLN A 202 -9.53 4.44 -13.17
CA GLN A 202 -8.39 5.28 -12.81
C GLN A 202 -7.26 4.41 -12.23
N SER A 203 -6.02 4.80 -12.49
CA SER A 203 -4.85 4.22 -11.83
C SER A 203 -4.33 5.14 -10.74
N TYR A 204 -3.76 4.57 -9.69
CA TYR A 204 -3.05 5.33 -8.66
C TYR A 204 -1.79 4.62 -8.18
N GLN A 205 -0.87 5.40 -7.63
CA GLN A 205 0.44 4.95 -7.16
C GLN A 205 0.81 5.67 -5.87
N PHE A 206 1.53 4.98 -4.98
CA PHE A 206 2.11 5.56 -3.79
C PHE A 206 3.60 5.86 -4.01
N PHE A 207 4.07 6.97 -3.46
CA PHE A 207 5.47 7.37 -3.52
C PHE A 207 5.95 7.79 -2.14
N ASP A 208 7.16 7.38 -1.81
CA ASP A 208 7.85 7.90 -0.64
C ASP A 208 8.19 9.38 -0.86
N SER A 209 7.75 10.23 0.06
CA SER A 209 7.87 11.68 -0.06
C SER A 209 9.33 12.16 0.03
N VAL A 210 10.21 11.38 0.65
CA VAL A 210 11.63 11.70 0.85
C VAL A 210 12.44 11.18 -0.33
N THR A 211 12.38 9.87 -0.59
CA THR A 211 13.20 9.19 -1.62
C THR A 211 12.63 9.32 -3.02
N LYS A 212 11.35 9.69 -3.15
CA LYS A 212 10.57 9.70 -4.41
C LYS A 212 10.43 8.32 -5.07
N GLN A 213 10.77 7.25 -4.38
CA GLN A 213 10.58 5.89 -4.87
C GLN A 213 9.12 5.46 -4.73
N GLN A 214 8.63 4.65 -5.67
CA GLN A 214 7.29 4.08 -5.59
C GLN A 214 7.20 3.10 -4.42
N ILE A 215 6.08 3.12 -3.71
CA ILE A 215 5.74 2.21 -2.61
C ILE A 215 4.68 1.23 -3.12
N GLY A 216 4.96 -0.07 -3.01
CA GLY A 216 4.03 -1.12 -3.42
C GLY A 216 3.83 -1.20 -4.94
N GLY A 217 2.67 -1.73 -5.34
CA GLY A 217 2.33 -1.98 -6.73
C GLY A 217 1.76 -0.79 -7.49
N ASN A 218 1.24 -1.09 -8.68
CA ASN A 218 0.37 -0.22 -9.45
C ASN A 218 -1.08 -0.59 -9.13
N TYR A 219 -1.91 0.40 -8.84
CA TYR A 219 -3.29 0.16 -8.46
C TYR A 219 -4.20 0.61 -9.58
N ILE A 220 -5.19 -0.21 -9.91
CA ILE A 220 -6.28 0.10 -10.83
C ILE A 220 -7.57 0.04 -10.03
N ILE A 221 -8.41 1.05 -10.23
CA ILE A 221 -9.73 1.11 -9.62
C ILE A 221 -10.78 1.48 -10.66
N GLN A 222 -11.97 0.90 -10.51
CA GLN A 222 -13.09 1.08 -11.41
C GLN A 222 -14.37 1.33 -10.62
N GLY A 223 -15.26 2.16 -11.16
CA GLY A 223 -16.52 2.48 -10.49
C GLY A 223 -17.42 3.45 -11.25
N ILE A 224 -18.42 3.95 -10.52
CA ILE A 224 -19.42 4.92 -11.01
C ILE A 224 -18.83 6.34 -10.89
N PRO A 225 -18.98 7.20 -11.91
CA PRO A 225 -18.63 8.61 -11.81
C PRO A 225 -19.34 9.30 -10.62
N GLY A 226 -18.59 10.07 -9.85
CA GLY A 226 -19.01 10.70 -8.60
C GLY A 226 -18.82 9.82 -7.36
N SER A 227 -18.43 8.55 -7.49
CA SER A 227 -18.15 7.69 -6.33
C SER A 227 -16.83 8.10 -5.65
N THR A 228 -16.82 8.06 -4.31
CA THR A 228 -15.61 8.26 -3.52
C THR A 228 -14.89 6.94 -3.33
N VAL A 229 -13.61 6.92 -3.71
CA VAL A 229 -12.67 5.83 -3.48
C VAL A 229 -11.97 6.07 -2.17
N THR A 230 -11.78 5.02 -1.37
CA THR A 230 -10.84 5.02 -0.24
C THR A 230 -9.66 4.13 -0.61
N VAL A 231 -8.45 4.69 -0.61
CA VAL A 231 -7.20 3.95 -0.86
C VAL A 231 -6.66 3.43 0.46
N SER A 232 -6.31 2.14 0.51
CA SER A 232 -5.70 1.57 1.70
C SER A 232 -4.23 1.97 1.76
N ILE A 233 -3.85 2.77 2.77
CA ILE A 233 -2.47 3.21 2.95
C ILE A 233 -1.61 2.00 3.38
N PRO A 234 -0.46 1.75 2.73
CA PRO A 234 0.46 0.69 3.13
C PRO A 234 0.86 0.78 4.60
N ALA A 235 0.97 -0.36 5.28
CA ALA A 235 1.37 -0.42 6.68
C ALA A 235 2.76 0.23 6.89
N GLY A 236 2.94 0.94 8.00
CA GLY A 236 4.18 1.67 8.30
C GLY A 236 4.33 3.00 7.56
N TYR A 237 3.29 3.47 6.87
CA TYR A 237 3.26 4.75 6.19
C TYR A 237 2.04 5.59 6.57
N GLN A 238 2.16 6.91 6.39
CA GLN A 238 1.05 7.87 6.46
C GLN A 238 1.13 8.86 5.30
N LEU A 239 0.01 9.51 4.97
CA LEU A 239 -0.06 10.56 3.95
C LEU A 239 0.71 11.82 4.36
N VAL A 240 1.39 12.44 3.39
CA VAL A 240 2.08 13.73 3.58
C VAL A 240 1.24 14.87 3.02
N GLY A 241 0.77 15.76 3.91
CA GLY A 241 0.10 17.00 3.52
C GLY A 241 -1.26 16.80 2.81
N SER A 242 -1.69 17.83 2.07
CA SER A 242 -3.05 17.96 1.50
C SER A 242 -3.13 17.84 -0.03
N THR A 243 -2.19 17.18 -0.70
CA THR A 243 -2.07 17.28 -2.18
C THR A 243 -2.11 15.93 -2.88
N LEU A 244 -3.22 15.67 -3.58
CA LEU A 244 -3.29 14.66 -4.66
C LEU A 244 -2.76 15.33 -5.94
N TYR A 245 -1.80 14.70 -6.60
CA TYR A 245 -1.28 15.18 -7.87
C TYR A 245 -1.89 14.36 -9.02
N GLN A 246 -2.65 15.03 -9.91
CA GLN A 246 -2.72 14.59 -11.30
C GLN A 246 -1.52 15.18 -12.05
N LEU A 247 -0.86 14.37 -12.88
CA LEU A 247 0.41 14.70 -13.56
C LEU A 247 0.30 15.78 -14.65
N ASP A 248 -0.89 16.34 -14.91
CA ASP A 248 -1.14 17.38 -15.93
C ASP A 248 -1.22 18.79 -15.34
N GLY A 249 -0.99 18.94 -14.04
CA GLY A 249 -1.00 20.23 -13.35
C GLY A 249 -2.37 20.67 -12.86
N THR A 250 -3.42 19.86 -13.03
CA THR A 250 -4.73 20.11 -12.38
C THR A 250 -4.76 19.48 -10.98
N THR A 251 -4.52 20.29 -9.95
CA THR A 251 -4.50 19.83 -8.55
C THR A 251 -5.92 19.64 -8.01
N LYS A 252 -6.25 18.44 -7.51
CA LYS A 252 -7.35 18.27 -6.54
C LYS A 252 -6.73 18.24 -5.15
N GLN A 253 -7.12 19.16 -4.27
CA GLN A 253 -6.59 19.18 -2.89
C GLN A 253 -7.44 18.31 -1.98
N GLY A 254 -6.80 17.50 -1.14
CA GLY A 254 -7.44 16.62 -0.16
C GLY A 254 -6.45 16.12 0.88
N THR A 255 -6.88 16.02 2.13
CA THR A 255 -6.11 15.45 3.27
C THR A 255 -6.49 14.00 3.55
N THR A 256 -7.26 13.39 2.65
CA THR A 256 -7.89 12.10 2.84
C THR A 256 -7.17 11.05 2.01
N ASP A 257 -7.17 9.82 2.51
CA ASP A 257 -6.97 8.59 1.75
C ASP A 257 -8.12 8.34 0.77
N GLN A 258 -8.75 9.41 0.26
CA GLN A 258 -9.92 9.33 -0.59
C GLN A 258 -9.83 10.27 -1.77
N PHE A 259 -10.33 9.82 -2.92
CA PHE A 259 -10.54 10.66 -4.11
C PHE A 259 -11.83 10.29 -4.83
N ALA A 260 -12.46 11.26 -5.49
CA ALA A 260 -13.65 11.00 -6.30
C ALA A 260 -13.27 10.47 -7.68
N LEU A 261 -13.84 9.33 -8.08
CA LEU A 261 -13.83 8.87 -9.46
C LEU A 261 -14.78 9.74 -10.26
N ASP A 262 -14.29 10.71 -11.02
CA ASP A 262 -15.16 11.53 -11.87
C ASP A 262 -14.53 11.77 -13.24
N GLN A 263 -15.34 12.33 -14.15
CA GLN A 263 -14.96 12.56 -15.55
C GLN A 263 -13.84 13.61 -15.73
N THR A 264 -13.41 14.28 -14.66
CA THR A 264 -12.29 15.24 -14.72
C THR A 264 -10.94 14.56 -14.49
N LEU A 265 -10.92 13.30 -14.06
CA LEU A 265 -9.69 12.54 -13.97
C LEU A 265 -9.18 12.20 -15.38
N ASN A 266 -7.89 12.39 -15.60
CA ASN A 266 -7.24 11.97 -16.83
C ASN A 266 -6.83 10.49 -16.75
N PRO A 267 -7.51 9.56 -17.45
CA PRO A 267 -7.17 8.15 -17.40
C PRO A 267 -5.78 7.86 -17.99
N ALA A 268 -5.17 8.80 -18.72
CA ALA A 268 -3.80 8.66 -19.21
C ALA A 268 -2.73 8.96 -18.15
N GLN A 269 -3.12 9.34 -16.93
CA GLN A 269 -2.19 9.71 -15.89
C GLN A 269 -2.59 9.11 -14.54
N PRO A 270 -1.69 8.36 -13.87
CA PRO A 270 -1.97 7.87 -12.53
C PRO A 270 -2.12 9.01 -11.52
N VAL A 271 -3.01 8.83 -10.55
CA VAL A 271 -3.08 9.68 -9.35
C VAL A 271 -1.92 9.30 -8.44
N ALA A 272 -1.10 10.28 -8.05
CA ALA A 272 0.04 10.04 -7.17
C ALA A 272 -0.27 10.46 -5.72
N PHE A 273 -0.04 9.54 -4.79
CA PHE A 273 -0.10 9.76 -3.35
C PHE A 273 1.31 9.78 -2.77
N TYR A 274 1.65 10.81 -2.00
CA TYR A 274 2.94 10.89 -1.31
C TYR A 274 2.79 10.50 0.15
N LEU A 275 3.58 9.53 0.55
CA LEU A 275 3.59 8.96 1.90
C LEU A 275 4.90 9.26 2.61
N VAL A 276 4.90 9.18 3.93
CA VAL A 276 6.10 9.23 4.76
C VAL A 276 6.08 8.05 5.70
N LYS A 277 7.26 7.48 5.92
CA LYS A 277 7.42 6.34 6.82
C LYS A 277 7.15 6.75 8.26
N ILE A 278 6.44 5.88 8.96
CA ILE A 278 6.19 5.98 10.39
C ILE A 278 7.25 5.14 11.09
N ASP A 279 7.94 5.74 12.05
CA ASP A 279 8.93 5.09 12.89
C ASP A 279 8.28 4.71 14.22
N PRO A 280 8.14 3.41 14.54
CA PRO A 280 7.79 2.97 15.88
C PRO A 280 8.89 3.36 16.86
N VAL A 281 8.52 3.98 17.98
CA VAL A 281 9.43 4.37 19.05
C VAL A 281 9.08 3.57 20.29
N THR A 282 9.97 2.68 20.71
CA THR A 282 9.91 2.03 22.02
C THR A 282 10.98 2.64 22.91
N VAL A 283 10.55 3.28 24.00
CA VAL A 283 11.45 3.76 25.05
C VAL A 283 11.32 2.89 26.29
N THR A 284 12.44 2.46 26.84
CA THR A 284 12.51 1.74 28.11
C THR A 284 13.33 2.55 29.09
N PHE A 285 12.74 2.90 30.23
CA PHE A 285 13.43 3.60 31.31
C PHE A 285 13.97 2.59 32.30
N VAL A 286 15.23 2.76 32.69
CA VAL A 286 15.98 1.81 33.52
C VAL A 286 16.66 2.55 34.66
N ASP A 287 16.48 2.05 35.88
CA ASP A 287 17.15 2.53 37.09
C ASP A 287 18.07 1.41 37.60
N HIS A 288 19.38 1.65 37.66
CA HIS A 288 20.40 0.68 38.08
C HIS A 288 20.25 -0.72 37.44
N GLY A 289 19.95 -0.77 36.13
CA GLY A 289 19.77 -2.03 35.38
C GLY A 289 18.39 -2.68 35.53
N ARG A 290 17.46 -2.09 36.29
CA ARG A 290 16.07 -2.57 36.42
C ARG A 290 15.12 -1.68 35.61
N VAL A 291 14.29 -2.29 34.77
CA VAL A 291 13.23 -1.58 34.04
C VAL A 291 12.23 -1.00 35.03
N VAL A 292 12.03 0.32 34.96
CA VAL A 292 11.04 1.05 35.77
C VAL A 292 9.77 1.35 34.99
N SER A 293 9.88 1.60 33.68
CA SER A 293 8.74 1.74 32.78
C SER A 293 9.15 1.54 31.32
N SER A 294 8.15 1.42 30.46
CA SER A 294 8.30 1.46 29.01
C SER A 294 7.15 2.24 28.40
N ALA A 295 7.41 3.00 27.34
CA ALA A 295 6.40 3.65 26.53
C ALA A 295 6.58 3.30 25.06
N GLN A 296 5.47 3.27 24.34
CA GLN A 296 5.45 3.10 22.89
C GLN A 296 4.76 4.30 22.27
N GLU A 297 5.40 4.88 21.27
CA GLU A 297 4.88 5.97 20.46
C GLU A 297 5.20 5.71 18.99
N THR A 298 4.67 6.53 18.11
CA THR A 298 5.03 6.54 16.69
C THR A 298 5.42 7.95 16.30
N THR A 299 6.47 8.08 15.52
CA THR A 299 6.89 9.35 14.94
C THR A 299 7.01 9.23 13.43
N VAL A 300 7.33 10.33 12.79
CA VAL A 300 7.46 10.42 11.33
C VAL A 300 8.93 10.57 10.99
N GLU A 301 9.38 9.89 9.95
CA GLU A 301 10.75 10.05 9.46
C GLU A 301 11.15 11.53 9.35
N GLY A 302 12.30 11.89 9.92
CA GLY A 302 12.83 13.25 9.91
C GLY A 302 12.24 14.20 10.96
N GLN A 303 11.18 13.84 11.69
CA GLN A 303 10.69 14.63 12.82
C GLN A 303 11.59 14.52 14.06
N VAL A 304 11.53 15.54 14.91
CA VAL A 304 12.19 15.53 16.21
C VAL A 304 11.28 14.85 17.20
N VAL A 305 11.76 13.79 17.84
CA VAL A 305 11.12 13.11 18.96
C VAL A 305 11.56 13.79 20.24
N ASN A 306 10.61 14.01 21.16
CA ASN A 306 10.90 14.54 22.48
C ASN A 306 10.22 13.65 23.53
N LEU A 307 11.03 12.93 24.30
CA LEU A 307 10.57 11.96 25.30
C LEU A 307 10.42 12.56 26.70
N HIS A 308 10.52 13.88 26.85
CA HIS A 308 10.51 14.53 28.15
C HIS A 308 9.21 14.29 28.94
N ASP A 309 8.07 14.19 28.25
CA ASP A 309 6.77 13.92 28.88
C ASP A 309 6.59 12.42 29.22
N GLN A 310 7.49 11.55 28.76
CA GLN A 310 7.46 10.10 29.00
C GLN A 310 8.27 9.67 30.22
N ILE A 311 9.00 10.61 30.85
CA ILE A 311 9.80 10.32 32.05
C ILE A 311 8.87 9.91 33.20
N PRO A 312 9.12 8.77 33.88
CA PRO A 312 8.30 8.33 35.02
C PRO A 312 8.28 9.34 36.16
N ALA A 313 7.13 9.51 36.79
CA ALA A 313 6.99 10.39 37.95
C ALA A 313 7.97 10.00 39.06
N GLY A 314 8.72 10.99 39.58
CA GLY A 314 9.72 10.80 40.64
C GLY A 314 11.15 10.53 40.16
N TYR A 315 11.36 10.39 38.85
CA TYR A 315 12.66 10.15 38.24
C TYR A 315 13.18 11.36 37.46
N GLN A 316 14.51 11.46 37.36
CA GLN A 316 15.24 12.34 36.45
C GLN A 316 16.15 11.52 35.54
N VAL A 317 16.38 11.99 34.32
CA VAL A 317 17.24 11.30 33.34
C VAL A 317 18.71 11.62 33.61
N VAL A 318 19.56 10.60 33.56
CA VAL A 318 21.01 10.73 33.81
C VAL A 318 21.70 11.51 32.69
N ASP A 319 21.35 11.25 31.43
CA ASP A 319 21.83 11.97 30.24
C ASP A 319 20.67 12.58 29.44
N PRO A 320 20.35 13.87 29.65
CA PRO A 320 19.26 14.54 28.96
C PRO A 320 19.40 14.59 27.43
N THR A 321 20.60 14.38 26.87
CA THR A 321 20.80 14.39 25.41
C THR A 321 20.11 13.21 24.71
N GLN A 322 19.76 12.16 25.47
CA GLN A 322 19.03 10.99 24.97
C GLN A 322 17.52 11.22 24.80
N LEU A 323 16.99 12.32 25.36
CA LEU A 323 15.55 12.62 25.32
C LEU A 323 15.07 13.23 24.00
N VAL A 324 15.99 13.81 23.23
CA VAL A 324 15.66 14.53 21.99
C VAL A 324 16.55 14.05 20.86
N PHE A 325 15.93 13.43 19.86
CA PHE A 325 16.62 12.92 18.68
C PHE A 325 15.74 13.08 17.44
N ARG A 326 16.34 12.94 16.25
CA ARG A 326 15.60 12.90 14.99
C ARG A 326 15.31 11.47 14.58
N ALA A 327 14.08 11.23 14.17
CA ALA A 327 13.63 9.98 13.60
C ALA A 327 14.33 9.70 12.27
N GLY A 328 14.82 8.47 12.08
CA GLY A 328 15.73 8.08 11.00
C GLY A 328 15.11 7.16 9.95
N GLY A 329 13.80 6.93 9.97
CA GLY A 329 13.11 6.04 9.03
C GLY A 329 13.18 4.56 9.44
N GLN A 330 13.42 4.24 10.71
CA GLN A 330 13.55 2.87 11.24
C GLN A 330 12.96 2.76 12.65
N ASP A 331 12.74 1.52 13.11
CA ASP A 331 12.34 1.24 14.49
C ASP A 331 13.36 1.82 15.48
N ILE A 332 12.86 2.61 16.42
CA ILE A 332 13.68 3.29 17.43
C ILE A 332 13.48 2.59 18.76
N ASN A 333 14.52 1.91 19.23
CA ASN A 333 14.53 1.26 20.53
C ASN A 333 15.52 1.98 21.45
N GLN A 334 15.02 2.87 22.30
CA GLN A 334 15.83 3.68 23.21
C GLN A 334 15.76 3.10 24.62
N THR A 335 16.91 2.81 25.23
CA THR A 335 17.00 2.56 26.67
C THR A 335 17.58 3.81 27.33
N ILE A 336 16.86 4.38 28.29
CA ILE A 336 17.23 5.63 28.96
C ILE A 336 17.45 5.36 30.45
N GLU A 337 18.63 5.73 30.94
CA GLU A 337 18.96 5.60 32.35
C GLU A 337 18.35 6.75 33.16
N VAL A 338 17.68 6.40 34.26
CA VAL A 338 17.00 7.32 35.14
C VAL A 338 17.33 7.05 36.60
N GLU A 339 17.31 8.09 37.42
CA GLU A 339 17.58 8.03 38.87
C GLU A 339 16.48 8.78 39.64
N ILE A 340 16.31 8.47 40.93
CA ILE A 340 15.32 9.13 41.78
C ILE A 340 15.79 10.57 42.09
N ASN A 341 14.86 11.52 42.06
CA ASN A 341 15.14 12.93 42.37
C ASN A 341 15.88 13.09 43.72
N GLY A 342 17.17 13.43 43.65
CA GLY A 342 18.02 13.69 44.82
C GLY A 342 19.20 12.73 45.01
N ASP A 343 19.37 11.71 44.15
CA ASP A 343 20.46 10.71 44.26
C ASP A 343 21.74 11.10 43.51
N HIS A 344 21.85 12.36 43.07
CA HIS A 344 22.99 12.85 42.30
C HIS A 344 24.26 12.89 43.19
N GLN A 345 24.95 11.75 43.29
CA GLN A 345 26.33 11.70 43.75
C GLN A 345 27.20 12.33 42.65
N PRO A 346 27.91 13.43 42.92
CA PRO A 346 28.82 14.00 41.94
C PRO A 346 29.89 12.96 41.59
N SER A 347 30.14 12.77 40.30
CA SER A 347 31.13 11.83 39.80
C SER A 347 32.50 12.12 40.42
N SER A 348 32.92 11.25 41.34
CA SER A 348 34.27 11.30 41.89
C SER A 348 35.23 10.80 40.82
N THR A 349 36.08 11.70 40.34
CA THR A 349 37.32 11.35 39.64
C THR A 349 38.14 10.40 40.52
N THR A 350 38.41 9.23 39.98
CA THR A 350 39.22 8.19 40.62
C THR A 350 40.67 8.69 40.71
N SER A 351 41.11 9.04 41.92
CA SER A 351 42.53 8.98 42.28
C SER A 351 42.66 7.99 43.43
N GLY A 352 43.31 6.88 43.15
CA GLY A 352 43.57 5.85 44.14
C GLY A 352 44.63 6.34 45.14
N THR A 353 44.40 6.10 46.42
CA THR A 353 45.42 5.58 47.34
C THR A 353 44.84 5.19 48.70
N ALA A 354 45.12 3.94 49.06
CA ALA A 354 45.42 3.39 50.39
C ALA A 354 44.51 3.69 51.59
N SER A 355 43.81 2.61 51.97
CA SER A 355 43.41 2.14 53.30
C SER A 355 44.21 2.65 54.52
N GLY A 356 43.48 3.02 55.57
CA GLY A 356 44.00 3.14 56.93
C GLY A 356 42.94 3.65 57.94
N SER A 357 42.11 2.75 58.45
CA SER A 357 41.23 2.95 59.63
C SER A 357 42.06 3.18 60.93
N PRO A 358 41.48 3.48 62.11
CA PRO A 358 40.08 3.84 62.42
C PRO A 358 39.92 4.99 63.47
N SER A 359 38.66 5.32 63.78
CA SER A 359 38.13 5.42 65.16
C SER A 359 37.61 6.77 65.70
N THR A 360 36.43 6.64 66.33
CA THR A 360 35.88 7.35 67.50
C THR A 360 35.10 8.67 67.35
N GLY A 361 33.97 8.72 68.10
CA GLY A 361 33.36 9.94 68.65
C GLY A 361 32.10 10.42 67.90
N SER A 362 30.88 10.01 68.28
CA SER A 362 30.08 10.55 69.38
C SER A 362 29.50 11.97 69.16
N ALA A 363 28.20 11.98 68.84
CA ALA A 363 27.11 12.73 69.50
C ALA A 363 27.00 14.27 69.46
N ALA A 364 25.71 14.66 69.48
CA ALA A 364 25.10 15.95 69.87
C ALA A 364 25.14 17.08 68.83
N ALA A 365 24.01 17.40 68.19
CA ALA A 365 22.89 18.21 68.69
C ALA A 365 23.21 19.71 68.82
N SER A 366 22.53 20.55 68.02
CA SER A 366 21.51 21.51 68.50
C SER A 366 21.37 22.75 67.60
N SER A 367 20.12 23.22 67.53
CA SER A 367 19.67 24.61 67.39
C SER A 367 20.00 25.40 66.11
N ALA A 368 18.97 25.80 65.36
CA ALA A 368 18.28 27.09 65.56
C ALA A 368 17.37 27.44 64.36
N SER A 369 16.09 27.71 64.64
CA SER A 369 15.10 28.35 63.74
C SER A 369 15.28 29.90 63.75
N PRO A 370 14.37 30.72 63.18
CA PRO A 370 13.85 30.83 61.80
C PRO A 370 13.92 32.30 61.27
N ILE A 371 13.81 32.58 59.96
CA ILE A 371 13.43 33.92 59.47
C ILE A 371 12.50 33.85 58.24
N VAL A 372 11.41 34.62 58.32
CA VAL A 372 10.32 34.86 57.36
C VAL A 372 10.61 36.10 56.50
N LYS A 373 10.25 36.08 55.20
CA LYS A 373 9.51 37.13 54.42
C LYS A 373 9.58 36.81 52.91
N ARG A 374 8.45 36.46 52.25
CA ARG A 374 7.52 37.32 51.46
C ARG A 374 8.15 37.97 50.23
N VAL A 375 7.69 37.57 49.03
CA VAL A 375 7.50 38.45 47.84
C VAL A 375 6.31 37.94 46.99
N ASP A 376 5.23 38.71 47.07
CA ASP A 376 4.23 39.15 46.09
C ASP A 376 3.83 38.30 44.87
N LEU A 377 2.54 37.94 44.86
CA LEU A 377 1.74 37.59 43.69
C LEU A 377 1.08 38.86 43.13
N PHE A 378 1.31 39.19 41.87
CA PHE A 378 0.44 40.09 41.11
C PHE A 378 -0.48 39.26 40.22
N ASP A 379 -1.77 39.34 40.56
CA ASP A 379 -2.93 39.02 39.75
C ASP A 379 -3.17 40.19 38.79
N ASN A 380 -3.44 39.92 37.51
CA ASN A 380 -4.35 40.77 36.75
C ASN A 380 -4.95 40.03 35.55
N ARG A 381 -6.21 39.66 35.69
CA ARG A 381 -7.14 39.48 34.56
C ARG A 381 -7.50 40.87 34.04
N ASP A 382 -7.52 41.05 32.72
CA ASP A 382 -8.66 41.72 32.10
C ASP A 382 -8.78 41.46 30.59
N ASN A 383 -10.04 41.46 30.17
CA ASN A 383 -10.58 41.17 28.86
C ASN A 383 -10.19 42.19 27.77
N GLY A 384 -10.25 41.78 26.50
CA GLY A 384 -10.73 42.67 25.44
C GLY A 384 -10.11 42.54 24.05
N SER A 385 -10.95 42.10 23.12
CA SER A 385 -11.01 42.48 21.69
C SER A 385 -9.95 41.98 20.69
N LEU A 386 -10.44 41.18 19.74
CA LEU A 386 -9.94 41.00 18.38
C LEU A 386 -9.91 42.34 17.61
N PRO A 387 -9.01 42.45 16.61
CA PRO A 387 -9.35 43.21 15.41
C PRO A 387 -9.11 42.40 14.13
N HIS A 388 -10.14 42.38 13.28
CA HIS A 388 -9.99 42.19 11.84
C HIS A 388 -9.28 43.40 11.22
N THR A 389 -8.38 43.15 10.26
CA THR A 389 -8.30 43.77 8.91
C THR A 389 -6.85 44.02 8.48
N ALA A 390 -6.56 43.63 7.22
CA ALA A 390 -5.67 44.27 6.24
C ALA A 390 -4.53 43.38 5.70
N ALA A 391 -4.75 42.99 4.44
CA ALA A 391 -3.78 42.47 3.51
C ALA A 391 -2.60 43.44 3.28
N ARG A 392 -1.36 42.90 3.21
CA ARG A 392 -0.35 43.40 2.26
C ARG A 392 0.83 42.41 2.08
N VAL A 393 0.91 41.88 0.85
CA VAL A 393 2.09 41.78 -0.03
C VAL A 393 3.45 41.49 0.61
N ILE A 394 4.01 40.31 0.32
CA ILE A 394 5.43 40.18 -0.03
C ILE A 394 5.52 39.37 -1.33
N LYS A 395 5.71 40.10 -2.44
CA LYS A 395 6.35 39.58 -3.66
C LYS A 395 7.86 39.75 -3.48
N SER A 396 8.61 38.67 -3.61
CA SER A 396 10.04 38.65 -3.93
C SER A 396 10.31 37.30 -4.61
N SER A 397 10.15 37.21 -5.93
CA SER A 397 11.21 37.42 -6.93
C SER A 397 12.33 36.37 -6.84
N PHE A 398 12.27 35.35 -7.69
CA PHE A 398 13.44 34.98 -8.49
C PHE A 398 12.97 34.51 -9.87
N SER A 399 13.33 35.32 -10.86
CA SER A 399 13.23 35.09 -12.29
C SER A 399 14.48 34.33 -12.73
N MET A 400 14.32 33.30 -13.57
CA MET A 400 15.30 33.05 -14.63
C MET A 400 14.58 32.56 -15.88
N LEU A 401 14.74 33.36 -16.93
CA LEU A 401 14.35 33.11 -18.31
C LEU A 401 15.07 31.86 -18.85
N PHE A 402 14.43 31.14 -19.78
CA PHE A 402 14.88 31.10 -21.18
C PHE A 402 13.73 30.66 -22.09
N SER A 403 13.31 31.59 -22.95
CA SER A 403 12.53 31.33 -24.16
C SER A 403 13.46 30.76 -25.24
N PHE A 404 12.97 29.83 -26.06
CA PHE A 404 13.40 29.75 -27.46
C PHE A 404 12.21 29.39 -28.37
N GLU A 405 12.14 30.15 -29.45
CA GLU A 405 11.08 30.24 -30.44
C GLU A 405 10.95 28.99 -31.33
N ALA A 406 9.72 28.82 -31.81
CA ALA A 406 9.38 27.99 -32.95
C ALA A 406 10.00 28.54 -34.25
N ILE A 407 10.58 27.65 -35.06
CA ILE A 407 10.77 27.88 -36.49
C ILE A 407 10.18 26.67 -37.22
N GLY A 408 9.12 26.92 -37.97
CA GLY A 408 8.59 25.98 -38.96
C GLY A 408 9.42 26.03 -40.24
N VAL A 409 9.63 24.87 -40.86
CA VAL A 409 9.93 24.77 -42.29
C VAL A 409 9.12 23.62 -42.88
N THR A 410 8.23 24.01 -43.78
CA THR A 410 7.51 23.18 -44.73
C THR A 410 8.49 22.63 -45.77
N THR A 411 8.47 21.32 -46.06
CA THR A 411 8.91 20.83 -47.38
C THR A 411 8.06 19.64 -47.80
N VAL A 412 7.45 19.84 -48.96
CA VAL A 412 6.70 18.87 -49.77
C VAL A 412 7.69 17.92 -50.44
N ALA A 413 7.41 16.61 -50.41
CA ALA A 413 7.93 15.67 -51.40
C ALA A 413 6.85 14.61 -51.72
N VAL A 414 6.49 14.57 -53.00
CA VAL A 414 5.56 13.67 -53.66
C VAL A 414 6.34 12.51 -54.29
N ALA A 415 5.67 11.35 -54.38
CA ALA A 415 5.88 10.20 -55.26
C ALA A 415 6.82 9.06 -54.80
N GLY A 416 6.26 7.84 -54.82
CA GLY A 416 7.00 6.59 -54.68
C GLY A 416 6.10 5.36 -54.58
N PHE A 417 5.28 5.12 -55.61
CA PHE A 417 4.61 3.83 -55.89
C PHE A 417 5.55 2.63 -55.69
N PHE A 418 5.16 1.58 -54.96
CA PHE A 418 5.31 0.20 -55.44
C PHE A 418 4.36 -0.77 -54.72
N LYS A 419 3.52 -1.38 -55.54
CA LYS A 419 2.59 -2.46 -55.27
C LYS A 419 3.32 -3.77 -55.57
N LYS A 420 3.30 -4.77 -54.67
CA LYS A 420 3.42 -6.17 -55.10
C LYS A 420 2.83 -7.15 -54.08
N ASN A 421 1.69 -7.71 -54.47
CA ASN A 421 1.13 -8.97 -54.00
C ASN A 421 2.03 -10.15 -54.39
N ARG A 422 1.90 -11.25 -53.63
CA ARG A 422 1.97 -12.70 -53.95
C ARG A 422 2.67 -13.43 -52.78
N HIS A 423 2.20 -14.53 -52.23
CA HIS A 423 1.16 -15.49 -52.59
C HIS A 423 0.54 -16.07 -51.32
#